data_AF-A0AAU1X8J0-F1
#
_entry.id   AF-A0AAU1X8J0-F1
#
_cell.length_a   1.000
_cell.length_b   1.000
_cell.length_c   1.000
_cell.angle_alpha   90.00
_cell.angle_beta   90.00
_cell.angle_gamma   90.00
#
_symmetry.space_group_name_H-M   'P 1'
#
loop_
_entity.id
_entity.type
_entity.pdbx_description
1 polymer ?
#
loop_
_entity_poly.entity_id
_entity_poly.type
_entity_poly.pdbx_seq_one_letter_code
_entity_poly.pdbx_strand_id
1 'polypeptide(L)'
;MPTPAATVTDGEIQAALEPADVLGAGYDLASERDRYREAVDQVVAAKVEGRRLEQPQAPAPAVDLMAALEESVRKAHAARSGEPANLPGRKRAATRGKKGIAAARGRQRPSVSR
;
A
#
# COMPACT_ATOMS: atom_id res chain seq x y z
N MET A 1 -9.46 -10.59 -43.71
CA MET A 1 -10.88 -10.50 -44.15
C MET A 1 -11.57 -9.49 -43.25
N PRO A 2 -12.29 -8.49 -43.78
CA PRO A 2 -13.18 -7.66 -42.94
C PRO A 2 -14.28 -8.57 -42.37
N THR A 3 -14.54 -8.49 -41.07
CA THR A 3 -15.64 -9.20 -40.42
C THR A 3 -16.98 -8.61 -40.91
N PRO A 4 -17.99 -9.45 -41.18
CA PRO A 4 -19.33 -8.94 -41.52
C PRO A 4 -19.87 -8.13 -40.34
N ALA A 5 -20.46 -6.97 -40.62
CA ALA A 5 -21.09 -6.14 -39.61
C ALA A 5 -22.30 -6.88 -39.02
N ALA A 6 -22.24 -7.22 -37.74
CA ALA A 6 -23.36 -7.84 -37.04
C ALA A 6 -24.50 -6.83 -36.88
N THR A 7 -25.73 -7.26 -37.16
CA THR A 7 -26.94 -6.47 -36.91
C THR A 7 -27.25 -6.50 -35.42
N VAL A 8 -27.18 -5.36 -34.74
CA VAL A 8 -27.49 -5.23 -33.31
C VAL A 8 -28.99 -5.07 -33.13
N THR A 9 -29.58 -5.82 -32.20
CA THR A 9 -31.01 -5.77 -31.87
C THR A 9 -31.31 -4.74 -30.78
N ASP A 10 -32.54 -4.24 -30.73
CA ASP A 10 -32.97 -3.28 -29.70
C ASP A 10 -32.81 -3.82 -28.28
N GLY A 11 -33.06 -5.13 -28.10
CA GLY A 11 -32.88 -5.79 -26.80
C GLY A 11 -31.42 -5.80 -26.33
N GLU A 12 -30.46 -5.98 -27.23
CA GLU A 12 -29.03 -5.91 -26.92
C GLU A 12 -28.58 -4.48 -26.60
N ILE A 13 -29.16 -3.48 -27.27
CA ILE A 13 -28.91 -2.07 -26.94
C ILE A 13 -29.41 -1.77 -25.53
N GLN A 14 -30.64 -2.17 -25.19
CA GLN A 14 -31.18 -1.96 -23.85
C GLN A 14 -30.35 -2.66 -22.76
N ALA A 15 -29.88 -3.88 -23.03
CA ALA A 15 -29.01 -4.61 -22.11
C ALA A 15 -27.66 -3.91 -21.88
N ALA A 16 -27.12 -3.18 -22.85
CA ALA A 16 -25.88 -2.42 -22.71
C ALA A 16 -26.07 -1.05 -22.02
N LEU A 17 -27.26 -0.45 -22.16
CA LEU A 17 -27.59 0.83 -21.55
C LEU A 17 -27.78 0.73 -20.03
N GLU A 18 -28.37 -0.36 -19.53
CA GLU A 18 -28.54 -0.55 -18.08
C GLU A 18 -27.22 -0.43 -17.29
N PRO A 19 -26.14 -1.15 -17.65
CA PRO A 19 -24.85 -0.99 -17.00
C PRO A 19 -24.26 0.41 -17.15
N ALA A 20 -24.44 1.06 -18.31
CA ALA A 20 -23.95 2.40 -18.55
C ALA A 20 -24.60 3.43 -17.61
N ASP A 21 -25.90 3.29 -17.37
CA ASP A 21 -26.63 4.16 -16.43
C ASP A 21 -26.19 3.93 -14.99
N VAL A 22 -26.04 2.67 -14.56
CA VAL A 22 -25.61 2.32 -13.19
C VAL A 22 -24.17 2.77 -12.92
N LEU A 23 -23.25 2.55 -13.86
CA LEU A 23 -21.84 2.88 -13.69
C LEU A 23 -21.54 4.36 -13.98
N GLY A 24 -22.33 4.99 -14.84
CA GLY A 24 -22.21 6.41 -15.17
C GLY A 24 -22.87 7.34 -14.15
N ALA A 25 -23.77 6.82 -13.31
CA ALA A 25 -24.43 7.60 -12.27
C ALA A 25 -23.41 8.26 -11.32
N GLY A 26 -23.34 9.60 -11.37
CA GLY A 26 -22.43 10.39 -10.55
C GLY A 26 -20.98 10.43 -11.03
N TYR A 27 -20.69 9.91 -12.23
CA TYR A 27 -19.36 10.03 -12.83
C TYR A 27 -19.15 11.45 -13.39
N ASP A 28 -18.26 12.21 -12.76
CA ASP A 28 -17.88 13.56 -13.19
C ASP A 28 -16.61 13.53 -14.05
N LEU A 29 -16.80 13.60 -15.38
CA LEU A 29 -15.71 13.69 -16.35
C LEU A 29 -14.83 14.93 -16.17
N ALA A 30 -15.36 16.03 -15.63
CA ALA A 30 -14.59 17.26 -15.45
C ALA A 30 -13.57 17.14 -14.29
N SER A 31 -13.78 16.18 -13.37
CA SER A 31 -12.85 15.88 -12.28
C SER A 31 -11.66 15.03 -12.72
N GLU A 32 -11.75 14.38 -13.88
CA GLU A 32 -10.69 13.53 -14.41
C GLU A 32 -9.51 14.38 -14.88
N ARG A 33 -8.29 13.96 -14.52
CA ARG A 33 -7.07 14.70 -14.87
C ARG A 33 -6.38 14.05 -16.04
N ASP A 34 -6.07 14.85 -17.06
CA ASP A 34 -5.18 14.44 -18.14
C ASP A 34 -3.73 14.42 -17.65
N ARG A 35 -3.33 13.28 -17.08
CA ARG A 35 -1.97 13.05 -16.58
C ARG A 35 -0.90 13.18 -17.66
N TYR A 36 -1.25 12.94 -18.93
CA TYR A 36 -0.29 13.08 -20.03
C TYR A 36 0.02 14.55 -20.26
N ARG A 37 -1.02 15.39 -20.36
CA ARG A 37 -0.86 16.84 -20.50
C ARG A 37 -0.09 17.43 -19.33
N GLU A 38 -0.45 17.07 -18.10
CA GLU A 38 0.27 17.51 -16.90
C GLU A 38 1.76 17.13 -16.95
N ALA A 39 2.08 15.90 -17.35
CA ALA A 39 3.47 15.45 -17.48
C ALA A 39 4.23 16.22 -18.57
N VAL A 40 3.60 16.52 -19.71
CA VAL A 40 4.20 17.31 -20.77
C VAL A 40 4.47 18.74 -20.31
N ASP A 41 3.53 19.37 -19.62
CA ASP A 41 3.70 20.73 -19.08
C ASP A 41 4.88 20.79 -18.09
N GLN A 42 5.06 19.76 -17.26
CA GLN A 42 6.23 19.63 -16.38
C GLN A 42 7.55 19.50 -17.15
N VAL A 43 7.56 18.72 -18.24
CA VAL A 43 8.73 18.59 -19.13
C VAL A 43 9.07 19.91 -19.79
N VAL A 44 8.07 20.64 -20.25
CA VAL A 44 8.24 21.96 -20.87
C VAL A 44 8.81 22.94 -19.86
N ALA A 45 8.22 23.06 -18.66
CA ALA A 45 8.70 23.95 -17.60
C ALA A 45 10.16 23.64 -17.22
N ALA A 46 10.49 22.37 -17.01
CA ALA A 46 11.86 21.97 -16.70
C ALA A 46 12.85 22.33 -17.81
N LYS A 47 12.47 22.12 -19.07
CA LYS A 47 13.31 22.50 -20.23
C LYS A 47 13.50 24.01 -20.35
N VAL A 48 12.45 24.80 -20.13
CA VAL A 48 12.51 26.27 -20.14
C VAL A 48 13.45 26.78 -19.05
N GLU A 49 13.42 26.16 -17.87
CA GLU A 49 14.27 26.52 -16.74
C GLU A 49 15.68 25.90 -16.80
N GLY A 50 16.00 25.12 -17.83
CA GLY A 50 17.28 24.42 -17.97
C GLY A 50 17.53 23.34 -16.92
N ARG A 51 16.48 22.88 -16.22
CA ARG A 51 16.55 21.83 -15.19
C ARG A 51 16.28 20.46 -15.79
N ARG A 52 16.89 19.43 -15.21
CA ARG A 52 16.55 18.03 -15.53
C ARG A 52 15.40 17.58 -14.63
N LEU A 53 14.42 16.88 -15.21
CA LEU A 53 13.38 16.21 -14.44
C LEU A 53 13.94 14.97 -13.75
N GLU A 54 13.54 14.77 -12.50
CA GLU A 54 13.77 13.51 -11.79
C GLU A 54 13.00 12.38 -12.46
N GLN A 55 13.64 11.22 -12.61
CA GLN A 55 12.95 10.05 -13.14
C GLN A 55 11.96 9.52 -12.11
N PRO A 56 10.73 9.14 -12.53
CA PRO A 56 9.80 8.49 -11.63
C PRO A 56 10.43 7.20 -11.10
N GLN A 57 10.24 6.96 -9.80
CA GLN A 57 10.77 5.76 -9.16
C GLN A 57 10.13 4.52 -9.78
N ALA A 58 10.95 3.50 -10.07
CA ALA A 58 10.43 2.24 -10.61
C ALA A 58 9.41 1.63 -9.63
N PRO A 59 8.31 1.06 -10.13
CA PRO A 59 7.35 0.38 -9.27
C PRO A 59 8.05 -0.73 -8.49
N ALA A 60 7.73 -0.84 -7.21
CA ALA A 60 8.20 -1.94 -6.39
C ALA A 60 7.73 -3.27 -7.01
N PRO A 61 8.52 -4.36 -6.90
CA PRO A 61 8.09 -5.66 -7.37
C PRO A 61 6.76 -6.03 -6.71
N ALA A 62 5.82 -6.52 -7.52
CA ALA A 62 4.51 -6.93 -7.03
C ALA A 62 4.68 -8.07 -6.03
N VAL A 63 4.13 -7.89 -4.82
CA VAL A 63 4.03 -8.97 -3.83
C VAL A 63 2.82 -9.82 -4.20
N ASP A 64 2.98 -11.14 -4.19
CA ASP A 64 1.86 -12.06 -4.36
C ASP A 64 0.99 -12.06 -3.09
N LEU A 65 -0.08 -11.28 -3.12
CA LEU A 65 -1.02 -11.13 -2.00
C LEU A 65 -1.78 -12.43 -1.70
N MET A 66 -2.04 -13.27 -2.71
CA MET A 66 -2.77 -14.52 -2.53
C MET A 66 -1.92 -15.52 -1.77
N ALA A 67 -0.65 -15.68 -2.17
CA ALA A 67 0.29 -16.53 -1.45
C ALA A 67 0.51 -16.06 0.00
N ALA A 68 0.65 -14.75 0.23
CA ALA A 68 0.82 -14.18 1.56
C ALA A 68 -0.42 -14.39 2.45
N LEU A 69 -1.62 -14.27 1.88
CA LEU A 69 -2.87 -14.52 2.58
C LEU A 69 -3.01 -16.00 2.96
N GLU A 70 -2.74 -16.92 2.04
CA GLU A 70 -2.79 -18.36 2.34
C GLU A 70 -1.84 -18.75 3.47
N GLU A 71 -0.63 -18.19 3.48
CA GLU A 71 0.34 -18.43 4.56
C GLU A 71 -0.19 -17.93 5.91
N SER A 72 -0.81 -16.74 5.92
CA SER A 72 -1.46 -16.19 7.12
C SER A 72 -2.57 -17.08 7.64
N VAL A 73 -3.44 -17.59 6.74
CA VAL A 73 -4.53 -18.51 7.08
C VAL A 73 -3.96 -19.83 7.64
N ARG A 74 -2.96 -20.43 6.98
CA ARG A 74 -2.31 -21.66 7.46
C ARG A 74 -1.74 -21.47 8.88
N LYS A 75 -1.06 -20.35 9.14
CA LYS A 75 -0.54 -20.00 10.48
C LYS A 75 -1.65 -19.85 11.52
N ALA A 76 -2.75 -19.18 11.17
CA ALA A 76 -3.89 -19.00 12.06
C ALA A 76 -4.58 -20.33 12.37
N HIS A 77 -4.67 -21.25 11.40
CA HIS A 77 -5.19 -22.61 11.63
C HIS A 77 -4.28 -23.42 12.55
N ALA A 78 -2.96 -23.43 12.31
CA ALA A 78 -2.00 -24.13 13.17
C ALA A 78 -1.99 -23.60 14.61
N ALA A 79 -2.14 -22.27 14.79
CA ALA A 79 -2.26 -21.67 16.11
C ALA A 79 -3.54 -22.09 16.87
N ARG A 80 -4.64 -22.39 16.14
CA ARG A 80 -5.90 -22.85 16.73
C ARG A 80 -5.93 -24.35 16.99
N SER A 81 -5.27 -25.17 16.15
CA SER A 81 -5.27 -26.63 16.30
C SER A 81 -4.28 -27.16 17.33
N GLY A 82 -3.43 -26.31 17.90
CA GLY A 82 -2.45 -26.71 18.93
C GLY A 82 -1.32 -27.61 18.40
N GLU A 83 -1.21 -27.75 17.09
CA GLU A 83 -0.19 -28.57 16.45
C GLU A 83 1.08 -27.73 16.24
N PRO A 84 2.27 -28.21 16.66
CA PRO A 84 3.47 -27.40 16.58
C PRO A 84 3.86 -27.23 15.11
N ALA A 85 3.59 -26.04 14.57
CA ALA A 85 4.23 -25.59 13.34
C ALA A 85 5.75 -25.71 13.56
N ASN A 86 6.39 -26.59 12.79
CA ASN A 86 7.83 -26.79 12.82
C ASN A 86 8.51 -25.51 12.32
N LEU A 87 8.74 -24.59 13.26
CA LEU A 87 9.45 -23.34 13.07
C LEU A 87 10.96 -23.65 13.11
N PRO A 88 11.71 -23.44 12.02
CA PRO A 88 13.16 -23.49 12.11
C PRO A 88 13.64 -22.31 12.97
N GLY A 89 14.15 -22.65 14.15
CA GLY A 89 15.11 -21.80 14.88
C GLY A 89 14.52 -20.67 15.71
N ARG A 90 13.98 -20.99 16.89
CA ARG A 90 14.01 -20.04 18.02
C ARG A 90 14.90 -20.60 19.12
N LYS A 91 16.22 -20.38 18.98
CA LYS A 91 17.17 -20.56 20.08
C LYS A 91 16.75 -19.62 21.20
N ARG A 92 16.30 -20.20 22.32
CA ARG A 92 15.99 -19.47 23.55
C ARG A 92 17.28 -18.80 24.03
N ALA A 93 17.32 -17.46 23.91
CA ALA A 93 18.35 -16.68 24.59
C ALA A 93 18.09 -16.78 26.10
N ALA A 94 18.98 -17.49 26.79
CA ALA A 94 19.00 -17.59 28.23
C ALA A 94 19.14 -16.19 28.84
N THR A 95 18.16 -15.77 29.63
CA THR A 95 18.22 -14.58 30.48
C THR A 95 19.27 -14.78 31.57
N ARG A 96 20.50 -14.33 31.31
CA ARG A 96 21.53 -14.11 32.33
C ARG A 96 21.55 -12.63 32.72
N GLY A 97 20.91 -12.37 33.86
CA GLY A 97 21.31 -11.43 34.92
C GLY A 97 21.68 -9.98 34.54
N LYS A 98 20.95 -9.03 35.13
CA LYS A 98 21.58 -7.90 35.82
C LYS A 98 20.85 -7.63 37.15
N LYS A 99 21.60 -7.92 38.22
CA LYS A 99 21.37 -7.55 39.61
C LYS A 99 21.20 -6.03 39.72
N GLY A 100 20.47 -5.63 40.75
CA GLY A 100 19.90 -4.30 40.93
C GLY A 100 20.89 -3.14 41.01
N ILE A 101 20.35 -1.96 40.76
CA ILE A 101 20.85 -0.73 41.35
C ILE A 101 19.73 -0.26 42.28
N ALA A 102 19.94 -0.53 43.56
CA ALA A 102 19.15 0.00 44.65
C ALA A 102 19.42 1.50 44.81
N ALA A 103 18.37 2.18 45.24
CA ALA A 103 18.29 3.61 45.47
C ALA A 103 19.34 4.13 46.46
N ALA A 104 19.86 5.32 46.17
CA ALA A 104 20.38 6.23 47.19
C ALA A 104 19.75 7.62 46.96
N ARG A 105 18.65 7.88 47.69
CA ARG A 105 18.16 9.23 47.96
C ARG A 105 19.09 9.85 49.00
N GLY A 106 19.76 10.95 48.66
CA GLY A 106 20.45 11.84 49.59
C GLY A 106 19.99 13.27 49.37
N ARG A 107 19.25 13.80 50.34
CA ARG A 107 18.78 15.19 50.42
C ARG A 107 19.96 16.12 50.74
N GLN A 108 20.08 17.28 50.08
CA GLN A 108 20.09 18.60 50.75
C GLN A 108 20.22 19.76 49.73
N ARG A 109 19.22 20.64 49.72
CA ARG A 109 19.38 22.10 49.48
C ARG A 109 19.72 22.70 50.87
N PRO A 110 20.45 23.83 51.00
CA PRO A 110 19.83 25.15 50.75
C PRO A 110 20.77 26.30 50.27
N SER A 111 20.11 27.45 50.00
CA SER A 111 20.56 28.87 50.02
C SER A 111 21.70 29.33 49.09
N VAL A 112 21.42 30.13 48.04
CA VAL A 112 21.23 31.61 48.00
C VAL A 112 22.50 32.40 48.33
N SER A 113 23.08 33.08 47.33
CA SER A 113 23.14 34.55 47.24
C SER A 113 24.15 35.02 46.18
N ARG A 114 23.71 35.81 45.18
CA ARG A 114 24.32 37.10 44.82
C ARG A 114 23.33 37.92 43.99
#